data_AF-A0A519ZVY0-F1
#
_entry.id   AF-A0A519ZVY0-F1
#
_cell.length_a   1.000
_cell.length_b   1.000
_cell.length_c   1.000
_cell.angle_alpha   90.00
_cell.angle_beta   90.00
_cell.angle_gamma   90.00
#
_symmetry.space_group_name_H-M   'P 1'
#
loop_
_entity.id
_entity.type
_entity.pdbx_description
1 polymer ?
#
loop_
_entity_poly.entity_id
_entity_poly.type
_entity_poly.pdbx_seq_one_letter_code
_entity_poly.pdbx_strand_id
1 'polypeptide(L)'
;MVKDTLNSVFDNLKERATNPFLGTLIVVWLVKNWKLVYSLFYFDGQIKLEDRLKYIDKYFKDHSFLLNLVFVILITLGVLILTYILLTISRLLTDFYERIVIPWISKVTDRSTVVLKVEYNKLLEEVKRLETRLDEERLSRITAQNERDDALKSKEIVRDEVVIDGNGNSPALGSANKSDLYFDEVTTRIRSAMHKDEFDSIISDVLNRNTLSKHSEKVHLLLREGLIKLTGDVSTSVAQYSLTDEGKLYMKYWNKSR
;
A
#
# COMPACT_ATOMS: atom_id res chain seq x y z
N MET A 1 18.79 -48.96 -0.09
CA MET A 1 20.21 -48.61 -0.26
C MET A 1 20.47 -47.77 -1.50
N VAL A 2 20.32 -48.27 -2.74
CA VAL A 2 20.60 -47.45 -3.95
C VAL A 2 19.65 -46.24 -4.08
N LYS A 3 18.37 -46.41 -3.72
CA LYS A 3 17.41 -45.29 -3.70
C LYS A 3 17.77 -44.24 -2.66
N ASP A 4 18.27 -44.66 -1.49
CA ASP A 4 18.62 -43.76 -0.39
C ASP A 4 19.92 -42.99 -0.67
N THR A 5 20.89 -43.62 -1.36
CA THR A 5 22.10 -42.95 -1.83
C THR A 5 21.83 -42.00 -3.00
N LEU A 6 20.91 -42.35 -3.90
CA LEU A 6 20.49 -41.43 -4.95
C LEU A 6 19.75 -40.23 -4.36
N ASN A 7 18.82 -40.45 -3.43
CA ASN A 7 18.06 -39.38 -2.79
C ASN A 7 18.97 -38.43 -2.00
N SER A 8 19.96 -38.92 -1.26
CA SER A 8 20.89 -38.05 -0.51
C SER A 8 21.83 -37.24 -1.42
N VAL A 9 22.20 -37.78 -2.58
CA VAL A 9 22.94 -37.05 -3.62
C VAL A 9 22.05 -36.03 -4.31
N PHE A 10 20.80 -36.38 -4.60
CA PHE A 10 19.81 -35.48 -5.18
C PHE A 10 19.43 -34.34 -4.23
N ASP A 11 19.32 -34.58 -2.92
CA ASP A 11 19.01 -33.56 -1.93
C ASP A 11 20.18 -32.58 -1.78
N ASN A 12 21.42 -33.07 -1.71
CA ASN A 12 22.63 -32.22 -1.75
C ASN A 12 22.77 -31.44 -3.07
N LEU A 13 22.46 -32.09 -4.19
CA LEU A 13 22.43 -31.44 -5.50
C LEU A 13 21.31 -30.42 -5.56
N LYS A 14 20.14 -30.65 -4.98
CA LYS A 14 19.01 -29.71 -4.99
C LYS A 14 19.31 -28.47 -4.15
N GLU A 15 19.88 -28.67 -2.96
CA GLU A 15 20.32 -27.57 -2.09
C GLU A 15 21.37 -26.70 -2.80
N ARG A 16 22.32 -27.32 -3.52
CA ARG A 16 23.36 -26.62 -4.26
C ARG A 16 22.95 -26.14 -5.66
N ALA A 17 22.01 -26.79 -6.34
CA ALA A 17 21.47 -26.43 -7.65
C ALA A 17 20.45 -25.29 -7.57
N THR A 18 20.02 -24.91 -6.36
CA THR A 18 19.40 -23.59 -6.12
C THR A 18 20.35 -22.46 -6.55
N ASN A 19 21.67 -22.70 -6.58
CA ASN A 19 22.60 -21.79 -7.21
C ASN A 19 22.45 -21.88 -8.75
N PRO A 20 21.99 -20.82 -9.43
CA PRO A 20 21.80 -20.82 -10.88
C PRO A 20 23.09 -21.14 -11.64
N PHE A 21 24.26 -20.88 -11.04
CA PHE A 21 25.55 -21.26 -11.61
C PHE A 21 25.75 -22.78 -11.64
N LEU A 22 25.53 -23.48 -10.52
CA LEU A 22 25.78 -24.92 -10.45
C LEU A 22 24.80 -25.72 -11.31
N GLY A 23 23.52 -25.32 -11.33
CA GLY A 23 22.53 -25.93 -12.22
C GLY A 23 22.94 -25.79 -13.70
N THR A 24 23.30 -24.56 -14.11
CA THR A 24 23.74 -24.30 -15.49
C THR A 24 25.04 -25.02 -15.82
N LEU A 25 26.00 -25.09 -14.89
CA LEU A 25 27.27 -25.79 -15.05
C LEU A 25 27.07 -27.28 -15.35
N ILE A 26 26.18 -27.96 -14.59
CA ILE A 26 25.87 -29.37 -14.80
C ILE A 26 25.28 -29.58 -16.19
N VAL A 27 24.33 -28.73 -16.60
CA VAL A 27 23.70 -28.82 -17.92
C VAL A 27 24.72 -28.60 -19.04
N VAL A 28 25.54 -27.55 -18.96
CA VAL A 28 26.58 -27.25 -19.95
C VAL A 28 27.60 -28.38 -20.01
N TRP A 29 27.99 -28.94 -18.87
CA TRP A 29 28.91 -30.09 -18.81
C TRP A 29 28.32 -31.32 -19.51
N LEU A 30 27.06 -31.65 -19.23
CA LEU A 30 26.35 -32.79 -19.86
C LEU A 30 26.25 -32.61 -21.37
N VAL A 31 25.90 -31.42 -21.84
CA VAL A 31 25.78 -31.12 -23.27
C VAL A 31 27.15 -31.14 -23.95
N LYS A 32 28.19 -30.57 -23.33
CA LYS A 32 29.55 -30.54 -23.91
C LYS A 32 30.18 -31.94 -23.94
N ASN A 33 30.00 -32.72 -22.89
CA ASN A 33 30.55 -34.07 -22.72
C ASN A 33 29.55 -35.16 -23.11
N TRP A 34 28.59 -34.85 -23.98
CA TRP A 34 27.48 -35.75 -24.32
C TRP A 34 27.95 -37.13 -24.83
N LYS A 35 29.10 -37.22 -25.52
CA LYS A 35 29.67 -38.49 -25.98
C LYS A 35 30.13 -39.38 -24.81
N LEU A 36 30.73 -38.78 -23.79
CA LEU A 36 31.16 -39.47 -22.57
C LEU A 36 29.93 -39.92 -21.77
N VAL A 37 28.96 -39.02 -21.59
CA VAL A 37 27.69 -39.32 -20.91
C VAL A 37 26.96 -40.45 -21.64
N TYR A 38 26.81 -40.35 -22.95
CA TYR A 38 26.18 -41.38 -23.78
C TYR A 38 26.90 -42.73 -23.64
N SER A 39 28.25 -42.75 -23.67
CA SER A 39 29.02 -43.98 -23.50
C SER A 39 28.90 -44.62 -22.11
N LEU A 40 28.58 -43.84 -21.08
CA LEU A 40 28.36 -44.33 -19.71
C LEU A 40 26.99 -44.99 -19.56
N PHE A 41 25.95 -44.42 -20.17
CA PHE A 41 24.57 -44.87 -20.01
C PHE A 41 24.08 -45.84 -21.09
N TYR A 42 24.70 -45.85 -22.27
CA TYR A 42 24.33 -46.75 -23.36
C TYR A 42 25.13 -48.05 -23.31
N PHE A 43 24.44 -49.18 -23.18
CA PHE A 43 25.03 -50.51 -23.17
C PHE A 43 24.61 -51.27 -24.43
N ASP A 44 25.46 -51.26 -25.46
CA ASP A 44 25.34 -52.22 -26.54
C ASP A 44 25.89 -53.57 -26.08
N GLY A 45 25.10 -54.64 -26.22
CA GLY A 45 25.47 -56.00 -25.83
C GLY A 45 26.64 -56.56 -26.64
N GLN A 46 27.02 -55.91 -27.74
CA GLN A 46 28.15 -56.33 -28.60
C GLN A 46 29.50 -55.75 -28.19
N ILE A 47 29.54 -54.74 -27.31
CA ILE A 47 30.78 -54.07 -26.90
C ILE A 47 31.24 -54.62 -25.55
N LYS A 48 32.44 -55.21 -25.51
CA LYS A 48 33.05 -55.70 -24.27
C LYS A 48 33.40 -54.54 -23.34
N LEU A 49 33.33 -54.77 -22.03
CA LEU A 49 33.65 -53.78 -21.00
C LEU A 49 35.06 -53.17 -21.18
N GLU A 50 36.02 -53.98 -21.62
CA GLU A 50 37.40 -53.55 -21.87
C GLU A 50 37.52 -52.49 -22.96
N ASP A 51 36.77 -52.64 -24.05
CA ASP A 51 36.81 -51.68 -25.17
C ASP A 51 36.21 -50.33 -24.76
N ARG A 52 35.22 -50.36 -23.85
CA ARG A 52 34.66 -49.15 -23.26
C ARG A 52 35.65 -48.46 -22.31
N LEU A 53 36.34 -49.22 -21.46
CA LEU A 53 37.35 -48.66 -20.57
C LEU A 53 38.48 -48.00 -21.37
N LYS A 54 38.92 -48.65 -22.47
CA LYS A 54 39.89 -48.07 -23.42
C LYS A 54 39.37 -46.79 -24.07
N TYR A 55 38.08 -46.74 -24.43
CA TYR A 55 37.48 -45.51 -24.97
C TYR A 55 37.49 -44.37 -23.94
N ILE A 56 37.11 -44.62 -22.69
CA ILE A 56 37.11 -43.61 -21.62
C ILE A 56 38.53 -43.15 -21.30
N ASP A 57 39.49 -44.08 -21.19
CA ASP A 57 40.91 -43.77 -20.97
C ASP A 57 41.47 -42.91 -22.13
N LYS A 58 41.16 -43.29 -23.37
CA LYS A 58 41.53 -42.50 -24.54
C LYS A 58 40.88 -41.11 -24.53
N TYR A 59 39.61 -41.00 -24.13
CA TYR A 59 38.92 -39.72 -24.05
C TYR A 59 39.63 -38.74 -23.11
N PHE A 60 40.02 -39.17 -21.91
CA PHE A 60 40.74 -38.34 -20.93
C PHE A 60 42.21 -38.08 -21.29
N LYS A 61 42.82 -38.95 -22.12
CA LYS A 61 44.15 -38.69 -22.71
C LYS A 61 44.09 -37.62 -23.80
N ASP A 62 43.11 -37.71 -24.68
CA ASP A 62 42.94 -36.78 -25.80
C ASP A 62 42.37 -35.43 -25.33
N HIS A 63 41.58 -35.41 -24.25
CA HIS A 63 40.98 -34.22 -23.68
C HIS A 63 41.42 -34.02 -22.22
N SER A 64 42.27 -33.02 -21.99
CA SER A 64 42.64 -32.63 -20.62
C SER A 64 41.41 -32.26 -19.80
N PHE A 65 41.20 -32.99 -18.70
CA PHE A 65 40.07 -32.78 -17.81
C PHE A 65 40.00 -31.34 -17.28
N LEU A 66 41.14 -30.77 -16.88
CA LEU A 66 41.20 -29.42 -16.34
C LEU A 66 40.85 -28.36 -17.40
N LEU A 67 41.41 -28.48 -18.61
CA LEU A 67 41.10 -27.55 -19.70
C LEU A 67 39.62 -27.63 -20.10
N ASN A 68 39.07 -28.84 -20.16
CA ASN A 68 37.66 -29.04 -20.44
C ASN A 68 36.77 -28.45 -19.34
N LEU A 69 37.13 -28.64 -18.06
CA LEU A 69 36.40 -28.06 -16.93
C LEU A 69 36.41 -26.53 -16.96
N VAL A 70 37.58 -25.91 -17.20
CA VAL A 70 37.69 -24.44 -17.34
C VAL A 70 36.86 -23.95 -18.52
N PHE A 71 36.89 -24.65 -19.65
CA PHE A 71 36.10 -24.30 -20.83
C PHE A 71 34.58 -24.38 -20.54
N VAL A 72 34.14 -25.42 -19.83
CA VAL A 72 32.75 -25.57 -19.37
C VAL A 72 32.36 -24.44 -18.42
N ILE A 73 33.23 -24.06 -17.48
CA ILE A 73 33.00 -22.92 -16.58
C ILE A 73 32.85 -21.62 -17.38
N LEU A 74 33.72 -21.37 -18.36
CA LEU A 74 33.65 -20.18 -19.21
C LEU A 74 32.35 -20.13 -20.03
N ILE A 75 31.94 -21.25 -20.64
CA ILE A 75 30.65 -21.33 -21.34
C ILE A 75 29.51 -21.06 -20.35
N THR A 76 29.56 -21.64 -19.15
CA THR A 76 28.51 -21.45 -18.13
C THR A 76 28.37 -19.98 -17.75
N LEU A 77 29.49 -19.29 -17.53
CA LEU A 77 29.49 -17.84 -17.30
C LEU A 77 28.92 -17.08 -18.50
N GLY A 78 29.32 -17.43 -19.73
CA GLY A 78 28.80 -16.83 -20.95
C GLY A 78 27.29 -17.01 -21.10
N VAL A 79 26.76 -18.21 -20.83
CA VAL A 79 25.32 -18.50 -20.85
C VAL A 79 24.59 -17.68 -19.81
N LEU A 80 25.11 -17.57 -18.57
CA LEU A 80 24.49 -16.74 -17.54
C LEU A 80 24.48 -15.26 -17.91
N ILE A 81 25.60 -14.74 -18.42
CA ILE A 81 25.67 -13.35 -18.90
C ILE A 81 24.62 -13.14 -20.00
N LEU A 82 24.54 -14.07 -20.95
CA LEU A 82 23.55 -14.02 -22.02
C LEU A 82 22.12 -14.06 -21.50
N THR A 83 21.79 -14.91 -20.52
CA THR A 83 20.44 -14.96 -19.95
C THR A 83 20.07 -13.66 -19.24
N TYR A 84 20.99 -13.05 -18.49
CA TYR A 84 20.75 -11.73 -17.88
C TYR A 84 20.60 -10.62 -18.92
N ILE A 85 21.40 -10.64 -19.99
CA ILE A 85 21.25 -9.70 -21.11
C ILE A 85 19.87 -9.88 -21.76
N LEU A 86 19.47 -11.11 -22.07
CA LEU A 86 18.15 -11.40 -22.63
C LEU A 86 17.02 -10.94 -21.71
N LEU A 87 17.16 -11.13 -20.40
CA LEU A 87 16.17 -10.69 -19.41
C LEU A 87 16.07 -9.16 -19.36
N THR A 88 17.21 -8.48 -19.49
CA THR A 88 17.28 -7.01 -19.55
C THR A 88 16.64 -6.50 -20.84
N ILE A 89 16.93 -7.13 -21.98
CA ILE A 89 16.31 -6.79 -23.27
C ILE A 89 14.81 -7.05 -23.22
N SER A 90 14.37 -8.16 -22.62
CA SER A 90 12.95 -8.47 -22.44
C SER A 90 12.23 -7.37 -21.63
N ARG A 91 12.83 -6.93 -20.51
CA ARG A 91 12.30 -5.79 -19.74
C ARG A 91 12.28 -4.50 -20.55
N LEU A 92 13.36 -4.20 -21.27
CA LEU A 92 13.45 -3.02 -22.13
C LEU A 92 12.38 -3.05 -23.22
N LEU A 93 12.10 -4.23 -23.80
CA LEU A 93 11.04 -4.40 -24.79
C LEU A 93 9.66 -4.20 -24.19
N THR A 94 9.40 -4.73 -22.99
CA THR A 94 8.14 -4.51 -22.26
C THR A 94 7.95 -3.04 -21.92
N ASP A 95 8.97 -2.38 -21.38
CA ASP A 95 8.92 -0.95 -21.04
C ASP A 95 8.72 -0.10 -22.30
N PHE A 96 9.40 -0.44 -23.40
CA PHE A 96 9.22 0.21 -24.70
C PHE A 96 7.80 0.01 -25.22
N TYR A 97 7.27 -1.21 -25.14
CA TYR A 97 5.91 -1.52 -25.55
C TYR A 97 4.90 -0.71 -24.74
N GLU A 98 5.03 -0.70 -23.41
CA GLU A 98 4.11 0.03 -22.53
C GLU A 98 4.19 1.55 -22.70
N ARG A 99 5.39 2.10 -22.90
CA ARG A 99 5.59 3.56 -22.96
C ARG A 99 5.38 4.16 -24.33
N ILE A 100 5.58 3.40 -25.40
CA ILE A 100 5.54 3.93 -26.78
C ILE A 100 4.46 3.24 -27.59
N VAL A 101 4.41 1.91 -27.58
CA VAL A 101 3.49 1.16 -28.45
C VAL A 101 2.05 1.26 -27.95
N ILE A 102 1.79 1.10 -26.65
CA ILE A 102 0.45 1.25 -26.06
C ILE A 102 -0.15 2.64 -26.33
N PRO A 103 0.51 3.78 -26.03
CA PRO A 103 -0.07 5.10 -26.30
C PRO A 103 -0.17 5.41 -27.79
N TRP A 104 0.71 4.87 -28.63
CA TRP A 104 0.61 5.04 -30.08
C TRP A 104 -0.57 4.25 -30.65
N ILE A 105 -0.74 2.98 -30.25
CA ILE A 105 -1.90 2.17 -30.63
C ILE A 105 -3.18 2.78 -30.08
N SER A 106 -3.21 3.27 -28.84
CA SER A 106 -4.41 3.87 -28.29
C SER A 106 -4.80 5.14 -29.04
N LYS A 107 -3.84 5.99 -29.42
CA LYS A 107 -4.07 7.17 -30.26
C LYS A 107 -4.58 6.83 -31.66
N VAL A 108 -4.11 5.73 -32.24
CA VAL A 108 -4.58 5.26 -33.56
C VAL A 108 -5.93 4.53 -33.46
N THR A 109 -6.20 3.90 -32.32
CA THR A 109 -7.41 3.12 -32.02
C THR A 109 -8.47 3.97 -31.32
N ASP A 110 -8.29 5.30 -31.25
CA ASP A 110 -9.16 6.25 -30.55
C ASP A 110 -10.47 6.50 -31.32
N ARG A 111 -11.23 5.41 -31.47
CA ARG A 111 -12.67 5.39 -31.68
C ARG A 111 -13.41 4.40 -30.77
N SER A 112 -12.74 3.61 -29.92
CA SER A 112 -13.49 2.82 -28.92
C SER A 112 -12.70 2.43 -27.67
N THR A 113 -12.88 3.23 -26.61
CA THR A 113 -13.32 2.75 -25.28
C THR A 113 -12.28 2.13 -24.33
N VAL A 114 -11.05 1.80 -24.73
CA VAL A 114 -10.12 1.10 -23.81
C VAL A 114 -9.26 2.04 -22.94
N VAL A 115 -9.11 3.31 -23.33
CA VAL A 115 -8.27 4.29 -22.59
C VAL A 115 -8.89 4.69 -21.24
N LEU A 116 -10.22 4.64 -21.10
CA LEU A 116 -10.84 5.11 -19.86
C LEU A 116 -10.51 4.23 -18.64
N LYS A 117 -10.35 2.91 -18.75
CA LYS A 117 -10.27 2.05 -17.53
C LYS A 117 -8.90 2.07 -16.86
N VAL A 118 -7.81 2.05 -17.64
CA VAL A 118 -6.45 2.02 -17.09
C VAL A 118 -6.07 3.37 -16.51
N GLU A 119 -6.42 4.45 -17.21
CA GLU A 119 -6.20 5.82 -16.74
C GLU A 119 -7.08 6.14 -15.53
N TYR A 120 -8.35 5.72 -15.54
CA TYR A 120 -9.22 5.79 -14.37
C TYR A 120 -8.67 5.04 -13.17
N ASN A 121 -8.14 3.83 -13.36
CA ASN A 121 -7.56 3.05 -12.27
C ASN A 121 -6.30 3.73 -11.68
N LYS A 122 -5.43 4.29 -12.52
CA LYS A 122 -4.26 5.06 -12.06
C LYS A 122 -4.68 6.33 -11.30
N LEU A 123 -5.67 7.05 -11.84
CA LEU A 123 -6.20 8.25 -11.19
C LEU A 123 -6.86 7.92 -9.84
N LEU A 124 -7.58 6.81 -9.76
CA LEU A 124 -8.21 6.33 -8.52
C LEU A 124 -7.15 5.95 -7.47
N GLU A 125 -6.04 5.32 -7.90
CA GLU A 125 -4.92 5.00 -7.02
C GLU A 125 -4.20 6.27 -6.52
N GLU A 126 -4.03 7.27 -7.36
CA GLU A 126 -3.49 8.58 -6.97
C GLU A 126 -4.41 9.31 -5.99
N VAL A 127 -5.73 9.34 -6.24
CA VAL A 127 -6.73 9.93 -5.33
C VAL A 127 -6.67 9.24 -3.97
N LYS A 128 -6.68 7.90 -3.94
CA LYS A 128 -6.59 7.13 -2.69
C LYS A 128 -5.31 7.42 -1.92
N ARG A 129 -4.18 7.61 -2.62
CA ARG A 129 -2.90 7.98 -2.01
C ARG A 129 -2.95 9.40 -1.42
N LEU A 130 -3.59 10.34 -2.11
CA LEU A 130 -3.76 11.72 -1.64
C LEU A 130 -4.70 11.78 -0.43
N GLU A 131 -5.79 11.01 -0.42
CA GLU A 131 -6.70 10.87 0.72
C GLU A 131 -5.96 10.33 1.95
N THR A 132 -5.15 9.26 1.78
CA THR A 132 -4.36 8.68 2.87
C THR A 132 -3.40 9.72 3.47
N ARG A 133 -2.71 10.50 2.62
CA ARG A 133 -1.82 11.58 3.09
C ARG A 133 -2.57 12.69 3.80
N LEU A 134 -3.75 13.06 3.31
CA LEU A 134 -4.58 14.09 3.93
C LEU A 134 -5.07 13.64 5.31
N ASP A 135 -5.45 12.37 5.45
CA ASP A 135 -5.89 11.80 6.73
C ASP A 135 -4.72 11.68 7.73
N GLU A 136 -3.53 11.31 7.27
CA GLU A 136 -2.29 11.37 8.08
C GLU A 136 -1.99 12.80 8.55
N GLU A 137 -2.10 13.80 7.66
CA GLU A 137 -1.87 15.20 8.02
C GLU A 137 -2.91 15.69 9.03
N ARG A 138 -4.18 15.32 8.84
CA ARG A 138 -5.26 15.64 9.80
C ARG A 138 -5.02 15.00 11.16
N LEU A 139 -4.65 13.72 11.19
CA LEU A 139 -4.27 13.02 12.43
C LEU A 139 -3.12 13.74 13.13
N SER A 140 -2.07 14.10 12.39
CA SER A 140 -0.91 14.81 12.96
C SER A 140 -1.26 16.21 13.50
N ARG A 141 -2.21 16.92 12.86
CA ARG A 141 -2.70 18.21 13.36
C ARG A 141 -3.54 18.05 14.62
N ILE A 142 -4.39 17.03 14.69
CA ILE A 142 -5.22 16.75 15.86
C ILE A 142 -4.34 16.36 17.04
N THR A 143 -3.33 15.48 16.84
CA THR A 143 -2.39 15.14 17.92
C THR A 143 -1.61 16.35 18.39
N ALA A 144 -1.14 17.21 17.48
CA ALA A 144 -0.44 18.43 17.83
C ALA A 144 -1.34 19.47 18.55
N GLN A 145 -2.64 19.51 18.23
CA GLN A 145 -3.60 20.35 18.95
C GLN A 145 -3.89 19.79 20.35
N ASN A 146 -4.12 18.50 20.48
CA ASN A 146 -4.34 17.85 21.78
C ASN A 146 -3.13 18.03 22.70
N GLU A 147 -1.91 17.86 22.19
CA GLU A 147 -0.68 18.11 22.96
C GLU A 147 -0.56 19.58 23.42
N ARG A 148 -0.98 20.54 22.59
CA ARG A 148 -1.02 21.96 22.97
C ARG A 148 -2.07 22.22 24.04
N ASP A 149 -3.25 21.63 23.92
CA ASP A 149 -4.35 21.80 24.87
C ASP A 149 -4.02 21.16 26.23
N ASP A 150 -3.34 20.01 26.24
CA ASP A 150 -2.86 19.37 27.47
C ASP A 150 -1.72 20.17 28.12
N ALA A 151 -0.84 20.77 27.31
CA ALA A 151 0.20 21.69 27.80
C ALA A 151 -0.39 23.00 28.36
N LEU A 152 -1.52 23.48 27.82
CA LEU A 152 -2.24 24.64 28.34
C LEU A 152 -2.97 24.30 29.65
N LYS A 153 -3.69 23.18 29.70
CA LYS A 153 -4.35 22.70 30.93
C LYS A 153 -3.36 22.49 32.07
N SER A 154 -2.21 21.87 31.81
CA SER A 154 -1.18 21.69 32.84
C SER A 154 -0.58 23.02 33.31
N LYS A 155 -0.39 24.00 32.43
CA LYS A 155 0.02 25.36 32.83
C LYS A 155 -1.05 26.12 33.60
N GLU A 156 -2.32 25.91 33.29
CA GLU A 156 -3.45 26.56 33.97
C GLU A 156 -3.67 25.98 35.37
N ILE A 157 -3.56 24.65 35.53
CA ILE A 157 -3.59 23.97 36.84
C ILE A 157 -2.44 24.46 37.75
N VAL A 158 -1.23 24.60 37.21
CA VAL A 158 -0.10 25.17 37.97
C VAL A 158 -0.30 26.65 38.30
N ARG A 159 -1.02 27.41 37.47
CA ARG A 159 -1.35 28.82 37.76
C ARG A 159 -2.41 28.95 38.85
N ASP A 160 -3.42 28.08 38.85
CA ASP A 160 -4.48 28.08 39.86
C ASP A 160 -3.98 27.60 41.24
N GLU A 161 -3.01 26.68 41.30
CA GLU A 161 -2.35 26.31 42.58
C GLU A 161 -1.48 27.43 43.16
N VAL A 162 -0.95 28.35 42.34
CA VAL A 162 -0.09 29.46 42.79
C VAL A 162 -0.90 30.69 43.28
N VAL A 163 -2.22 30.74 43.05
CA VAL A 163 -3.06 31.92 43.39
C VAL A 163 -3.82 31.78 44.72
N ILE A 164 -3.70 30.66 45.44
CA ILE A 164 -4.26 30.54 46.80
C ILE A 164 -3.28 31.09 47.85
N ASP A 165 -2.91 32.36 47.73
CA ASP A 165 -2.56 33.21 48.88
C ASP A 165 -2.67 34.69 48.49
N GLY A 166 -3.82 35.33 48.79
CA GLY A 166 -4.04 36.73 48.43
C GLY A 166 -5.48 37.24 48.51
N ASN A 167 -5.85 37.70 49.70
CA ASN A 167 -7.07 38.39 50.15
C ASN A 167 -7.61 39.56 49.25
N GLY A 168 -8.95 39.73 49.14
CA GLY A 168 -9.60 41.05 48.91
C GLY A 168 -10.85 41.15 47.97
N ASN A 169 -12.04 41.27 48.58
CA ASN A 169 -13.34 41.86 48.16
C ASN A 169 -13.66 42.36 46.71
N SER A 170 -14.72 41.76 46.12
CA SER A 170 -15.85 42.26 45.26
C SER A 170 -15.62 43.15 44.01
N PRO A 171 -16.44 43.09 42.92
CA PRO A 171 -17.88 42.72 42.92
C PRO A 171 -18.31 41.64 41.92
N ALA A 172 -19.49 41.09 42.18
CA ALA A 172 -20.22 40.15 41.32
C ALA A 172 -20.47 40.74 39.92
N LEU A 173 -19.75 40.20 38.93
CA LEU A 173 -20.18 40.23 37.53
C LEU A 173 -20.71 38.82 37.24
N GLY A 174 -21.99 38.76 36.85
CA GLY A 174 -22.72 37.51 36.70
C GLY A 174 -21.96 36.48 35.89
N SER A 175 -22.00 35.23 36.38
CA SER A 175 -21.63 34.03 35.66
C SER A 175 -22.43 33.95 34.35
N ALA A 176 -21.97 34.65 33.31
CA ALA A 176 -22.29 34.30 31.94
C ALA A 176 -21.75 32.89 31.74
N ASN A 177 -22.66 31.92 31.74
CA ASN A 177 -22.37 30.50 31.58
C ASN A 177 -21.39 30.35 30.40
N LYS A 178 -20.19 29.81 30.64
CA LYS A 178 -19.18 29.57 29.58
C LYS A 178 -19.76 28.80 28.38
N SER A 179 -20.80 27.98 28.61
CA SER A 179 -21.58 27.29 27.58
C SER A 179 -22.37 28.23 26.66
N ASP A 180 -22.90 29.33 27.18
CA ASP A 180 -23.73 30.26 26.42
C ASP A 180 -22.89 31.10 25.46
N LEU A 181 -21.66 31.44 25.84
CA LEU A 181 -20.68 32.12 24.97
C LEU A 181 -20.22 31.21 23.81
N TYR A 182 -19.95 29.93 24.10
CA TYR A 182 -19.61 28.95 23.07
C TYR A 182 -20.76 28.76 22.06
N PHE A 183 -22.00 28.64 22.54
CA PHE A 183 -23.15 28.47 21.65
C PHE A 183 -23.51 29.74 20.85
N ASP A 184 -23.19 30.94 21.35
CA ASP A 184 -23.38 32.19 20.61
C ASP A 184 -22.43 32.30 19.40
N GLU A 185 -21.17 31.89 19.59
CA GLU A 185 -20.19 31.85 18.50
C GLU A 185 -20.58 30.82 17.43
N VAL A 186 -21.00 29.62 17.84
CA VAL A 186 -21.49 28.57 16.94
C VAL A 186 -22.75 29.03 16.19
N THR A 187 -23.67 29.71 16.89
CA THR A 187 -24.90 30.27 16.30
C THR A 187 -24.59 31.31 15.21
N THR A 188 -23.62 32.19 15.46
CA THR A 188 -23.20 33.22 14.51
C THR A 188 -22.64 32.61 13.22
N ARG A 189 -21.83 31.54 13.35
CA ARG A 189 -21.25 30.82 12.20
C ARG A 189 -22.27 30.02 11.41
N ILE A 190 -23.28 29.45 12.06
CA ILE A 190 -24.37 28.73 11.38
C ILE A 190 -25.27 29.71 10.64
N ARG A 191 -25.62 30.85 11.26
CA ARG A 191 -26.46 31.89 10.63
C ARG A 191 -25.77 32.60 9.47
N SER A 192 -24.45 32.70 9.47
CA SER A 192 -23.70 33.28 8.34
C SER A 192 -23.58 32.33 7.14
N ALA A 193 -23.63 31.02 7.38
CA ALA A 193 -23.48 30.00 6.34
C ALA A 193 -24.82 29.44 5.82
N MET A 194 -25.92 29.60 6.57
CA MET A 194 -27.19 28.93 6.27
C MET A 194 -28.40 29.69 6.85
N HIS A 195 -29.50 29.70 6.09
CA HIS A 195 -30.77 30.25 6.58
C HIS A 195 -31.43 29.31 7.61
N LYS A 196 -32.18 29.90 8.55
CA LYS A 196 -32.85 29.18 9.64
C LYS A 196 -33.70 28.00 9.17
N ASP A 197 -34.48 28.19 8.10
CA ASP A 197 -35.37 27.15 7.59
C ASP A 197 -34.61 25.94 7.02
N GLU A 198 -33.41 26.19 6.48
CA GLU A 198 -32.53 25.13 5.98
C GLU A 198 -31.88 24.36 7.12
N PHE A 199 -31.54 25.05 8.23
CA PHE A 199 -31.02 24.41 9.43
C PHE A 199 -32.08 23.50 10.05
N ASP A 200 -33.31 24.02 10.22
CA ASP A 200 -34.42 23.27 10.79
C ASP A 200 -34.78 22.06 9.89
N SER A 201 -34.67 22.18 8.56
CA SER A 201 -34.83 21.06 7.63
C SER A 201 -33.76 19.97 7.82
N ILE A 202 -32.49 20.34 7.86
CA ILE A 202 -31.38 19.39 8.01
C ILE A 202 -31.47 18.68 9.37
N ILE A 203 -31.76 19.41 10.44
CA ILE A 203 -31.92 18.82 11.77
C ILE A 203 -33.14 17.89 11.81
N SER A 204 -34.23 18.23 11.14
CA SER A 204 -35.40 17.35 11.02
C SER A 204 -35.04 16.06 10.29
N ASP A 205 -34.25 16.14 9.22
CA ASP A 205 -33.75 14.96 8.51
C ASP A 205 -32.83 14.10 9.37
N VAL A 206 -31.94 14.72 10.17
CA VAL A 206 -31.09 14.00 11.14
C VAL A 206 -31.92 13.31 12.22
N LEU A 207 -32.96 13.96 12.75
CA LEU A 207 -33.85 13.41 13.78
C LEU A 207 -34.69 12.25 13.25
N ASN A 208 -35.19 12.37 12.02
CA ASN A 208 -35.98 11.34 11.34
C ASN A 208 -35.12 10.20 10.77
N ARG A 209 -33.78 10.26 10.93
CA ARG A 209 -32.80 9.31 10.37
C ARG A 209 -32.86 9.22 8.84
N ASN A 210 -33.26 10.32 8.19
CA ASN A 210 -33.20 10.45 6.75
C ASN A 210 -31.74 10.50 6.30
N THR A 211 -31.54 10.12 5.05
CA THR A 211 -30.21 10.05 4.46
C THR A 211 -29.82 11.41 3.88
N LEU A 212 -28.68 11.95 4.30
CA LEU A 212 -28.17 13.25 3.87
C LEU A 212 -26.94 13.10 2.98
N SER A 213 -26.77 14.04 2.05
CA SER A 213 -25.60 14.04 1.17
C SER A 213 -24.32 14.29 1.96
N LYS A 214 -23.33 13.43 1.75
CA LYS A 214 -21.99 13.56 2.35
C LYS A 214 -21.22 14.77 1.86
N HIS A 215 -21.56 15.31 0.69
CA HIS A 215 -20.84 16.42 0.05
C HIS A 215 -21.50 17.79 0.30
N SER A 216 -22.52 17.83 1.15
CA SER A 216 -23.18 19.09 1.49
C SER A 216 -22.28 19.89 2.42
N GLU A 217 -21.84 21.08 1.96
CA GLU A 217 -21.05 22.04 2.75
C GLU A 217 -21.70 22.35 4.11
N LYS A 218 -23.04 22.39 4.10
CA LYS A 218 -23.92 22.57 5.25
C LYS A 218 -23.82 21.43 6.27
N VAL A 219 -23.76 20.18 5.82
CA VAL A 219 -23.60 19.00 6.69
C VAL A 219 -22.18 18.93 7.24
N HIS A 220 -21.18 19.29 6.44
CA HIS A 220 -19.80 19.41 6.91
C HIS A 220 -19.62 20.47 8.00
N LEU A 221 -20.32 21.61 7.88
CA LEU A 221 -20.32 22.64 8.92
C LEU A 221 -20.82 22.08 10.25
N LEU A 222 -21.94 21.37 10.25
CA LEU A 222 -22.53 20.79 11.47
C LEU A 222 -21.68 19.66 12.07
N LEU A 223 -20.97 18.89 11.23
CA LEU A 223 -19.99 17.90 11.67
C LEU A 223 -18.77 18.57 12.32
N ARG A 224 -18.28 19.67 11.73
CA ARG A 224 -17.11 20.40 12.20
C ARG A 224 -17.37 21.07 13.55
N GLU A 225 -18.54 21.67 13.73
CA GLU A 225 -18.95 22.28 15.00
C GLU A 225 -19.42 21.23 16.03
N GLY A 226 -19.26 19.93 15.74
CA GLY A 226 -19.53 18.84 16.68
C GLY A 226 -21.01 18.60 16.99
N LEU A 227 -21.94 19.18 16.21
CA LEU A 227 -23.39 19.09 16.49
C LEU A 227 -24.01 17.75 16.02
N ILE A 228 -23.45 17.15 14.97
CA ILE A 228 -23.90 15.87 14.41
C ILE A 228 -22.72 14.89 14.29
N LYS A 229 -23.02 13.59 14.29
CA LYS A 229 -22.05 12.51 14.09
C LYS A 229 -22.56 11.50 13.06
N LEU A 230 -21.62 10.90 12.32
CA LEU A 230 -21.92 9.83 11.37
C LEU A 230 -22.37 8.57 12.12
N THR A 231 -23.49 7.98 11.70
CA THR A 231 -24.09 6.80 12.35
C THR A 231 -24.17 5.59 11.42
N GLY A 232 -24.32 5.81 10.12
CA GLY A 232 -24.37 4.73 9.15
C GLY A 232 -23.99 5.22 7.76
N ASP A 233 -23.15 4.44 7.08
CA ASP A 233 -22.79 4.69 5.69
C ASP A 233 -23.71 3.89 4.77
N VAL A 234 -24.48 4.59 3.93
CA VAL A 234 -25.45 3.95 3.01
C VAL A 234 -24.85 3.85 1.61
N SER A 235 -24.05 4.84 1.18
CA SER A 235 -23.40 4.85 -0.14
C SER A 235 -22.24 5.85 -0.18
N THR A 236 -21.49 5.87 -1.29
CA THR A 236 -20.38 6.82 -1.51
C THR A 236 -20.82 8.29 -1.41
N SER A 237 -22.06 8.62 -1.76
CA SER A 237 -22.58 10.00 -1.80
C SER A 237 -23.50 10.39 -0.64
N VAL A 238 -24.00 9.42 0.13
CA VAL A 238 -25.10 9.63 1.08
C VAL A 238 -24.89 8.83 2.37
N ALA A 239 -25.15 9.46 3.51
CA ALA A 239 -24.95 8.90 4.84
C ALA A 239 -26.09 9.25 5.82
N GLN A 240 -26.18 8.48 6.89
CA GLN A 240 -27.05 8.74 8.04
C GLN A 240 -26.27 9.38 9.18
N TYR A 241 -26.86 10.41 9.79
CA TYR A 241 -26.27 11.18 10.87
C TYR A 241 -27.17 11.15 12.11
N SER A 242 -26.59 11.35 13.29
CA SER A 242 -27.33 11.54 14.54
C SER A 242 -26.77 12.73 15.31
N LEU A 243 -27.57 13.31 16.21
CA LEU A 243 -27.12 14.40 17.07
C LEU A 243 -26.12 13.89 18.13
N THR A 244 -25.07 14.67 18.35
CA THR A 244 -24.16 14.48 19.49
C THR A 244 -24.82 15.00 20.77
N ASP A 245 -24.21 14.73 21.93
CA ASP A 245 -24.75 15.24 23.19
C ASP A 245 -24.61 16.77 23.29
N GLU A 246 -23.58 17.35 22.66
CA GLU A 246 -23.44 18.79 22.45
C GLU A 246 -24.51 19.34 21.50
N GLY A 247 -24.81 18.64 20.40
CA GLY A 247 -25.88 18.99 19.48
C GLY A 247 -27.26 19.03 20.14
N LYS A 248 -27.55 18.09 21.04
CA LYS A 248 -28.80 18.10 21.83
C LYS A 248 -28.88 19.29 22.79
N LEU A 249 -27.76 19.70 23.40
CA LEU A 249 -27.69 20.88 24.26
C LEU A 249 -27.85 22.16 23.44
N TYR A 250 -27.19 22.24 22.29
CA TYR A 250 -27.33 23.34 21.34
C TYR A 250 -28.77 23.49 20.84
N MET A 251 -29.49 22.39 20.57
CA MET A 251 -30.90 22.44 20.18
C MET A 251 -31.81 23.05 21.26
N LYS A 252 -31.51 22.82 22.55
CA LYS A 252 -32.24 23.48 23.66
C LYS A 252 -31.95 24.98 23.69
N TYR A 253 -30.72 25.38 23.39
CA TYR A 253 -30.32 26.79 23.29
C TYR A 253 -30.97 27.47 22.06
N TRP A 254 -30.91 26.84 20.88
CA TRP A 254 -31.50 27.35 19.62
C TRP A 254 -32.99 27.61 19.73
N ASN A 255 -33.74 26.71 20.38
CA ASN A 255 -35.18 26.86 20.61
C ASN A 255 -35.52 27.92 21.67
N LYS A 256 -34.60 28.23 22.59
CA LYS A 256 -34.77 29.27 23.61
C LYS A 256 -34.46 30.67 23.04
N SER A 257 -33.59 30.74 22.04
CA SER A 257 -33.26 31.96 21.29
C SER A 257 -34.20 32.22 20.10
N ARG A 258 -35.39 31.59 20.10
CA ARG A 258 -36.50 31.79 19.15
C ARG A 258 -37.50 32.78 19.70
#